data_AF-A0A9J7MUE9-F1
#
_entry.id   AF-A0A9J7MUE9-F1
#
_cell.length_a   1.000
_cell.length_b   1.000
_cell.length_c   1.000
_cell.angle_alpha   90.00
_cell.angle_beta   90.00
_cell.angle_gamma   90.00
#
_symmetry.space_group_name_H-M   'P 1'
#
loop_
_entity.id
_entity.type
_entity.pdbx_description
1 polymer ?
#
loop_
_entity_poly.entity_id
_entity_poly.type
_entity_poly.pdbx_seq_one_letter_code
_entity_poly.pdbx_strand_id
1 'polypeptide(L)'
;MADVGNHLDETVRDQWESPVQWDARKKFILHNWDQHPEDQLVCLSNVWANMEFLGCRYNPVVEQRVKEMAAGMPEFQKPELPQSTADQDNNKRSRDEGGAHGKRW
;
A
#
# COMPACT_ATOMS: atom_id res chain seq x y z
N MET A 1 7.52 -20.06 11.19
CA MET A 1 7.03 -18.68 11.43
C MET A 1 8.15 -17.73 11.85
N ALA A 2 8.95 -18.03 12.88
CA ALA A 2 10.09 -17.17 13.27
C ALA A 2 11.16 -17.00 12.15
N ASP A 3 11.39 -18.04 11.35
CA ASP A 3 12.35 -18.06 10.24
C ASP A 3 11.98 -17.10 9.09
N VAL A 4 10.72 -17.16 8.63
CA VAL A 4 10.16 -16.24 7.62
C VAL A 4 10.19 -14.80 8.11
N GLY A 5 9.87 -14.57 9.39
CA GLY A 5 9.89 -13.24 9.99
C GLY A 5 11.29 -12.60 9.97
N ASN A 6 12.34 -13.38 10.21
CA ASN A 6 13.71 -12.85 10.16
C ASN A 6 14.16 -12.58 8.72
N HIS A 7 13.82 -13.48 7.79
CA HIS A 7 14.14 -13.31 6.36
C HIS A 7 13.55 -12.04 5.77
N LEU A 8 12.29 -11.72 6.10
CA LEU A 8 11.62 -10.50 5.62
C LEU A 8 12.32 -9.20 6.07
N ASP A 9 12.96 -9.19 7.24
CA ASP A 9 13.70 -8.01 7.72
C ASP A 9 14.94 -7.71 6.86
N GLU A 10 15.52 -8.74 6.25
CA GLU A 10 16.73 -8.63 5.42
C GLU A 10 16.41 -8.39 3.95
N THR A 11 15.30 -8.93 3.44
CA THR A 11 15.00 -8.93 1.99
C THR A 11 13.89 -7.99 1.55
N VAL A 12 12.96 -7.63 2.44
CA VAL A 12 11.76 -6.86 2.08
C VAL A 12 11.73 -5.50 2.74
N ARG A 13 12.26 -5.38 3.97
CA ARG A 13 12.27 -4.12 4.72
C ARG A 13 13.07 -3.03 4.01
N ASP A 14 12.48 -1.85 3.88
CA ASP A 14 13.17 -0.69 3.34
C ASP A 14 13.85 0.12 4.46
N GLN A 15 15.01 0.71 4.15
CA GLN A 15 15.82 1.43 5.15
C GLN A 15 15.15 2.71 5.68
N TRP A 16 14.25 3.30 4.89
CA TRP A 16 13.53 4.53 5.23
C TRP A 16 12.24 4.27 6.01
N GLU A 17 11.88 3.02 6.26
CA GLU A 17 10.69 2.69 7.05
C GLU A 17 10.95 2.87 8.54
N SER A 18 10.01 3.54 9.20
CA SER A 18 9.99 3.55 10.66
C SER A 18 9.72 2.14 11.21
N PRO A 19 10.21 1.82 12.43
CA PRO A 19 9.93 0.52 13.04
C PRO A 19 8.43 0.20 13.17
N VAL A 20 7.60 1.23 13.42
CA VAL A 20 6.14 1.09 13.54
C VAL A 20 5.51 0.76 12.20
N GLN A 21 5.92 1.47 11.14
CA GLN A 21 5.46 1.19 9.78
C GLN A 21 5.84 -0.22 9.33
N TRP A 22 7.08 -0.62 9.58
CA TRP A 22 7.56 -1.96 9.22
C TRP A 22 6.83 -3.07 9.97
N ASP A 23 6.60 -2.93 11.28
CA ASP A 23 5.82 -3.91 12.06
C ASP A 23 4.42 -4.12 11.46
N ALA A 24 3.75 -3.03 11.10
CA ALA A 24 2.44 -3.07 10.47
C ALA A 24 2.50 -3.73 9.07
N ARG A 25 3.47 -3.35 8.23
CA ARG A 25 3.64 -3.94 6.89
C ARG A 25 3.98 -5.43 6.95
N LYS A 26 4.81 -5.83 7.91
CA LYS A 26 5.17 -7.23 8.16
C LYS A 26 3.96 -8.06 8.57
N LYS A 27 3.08 -7.52 9.42
CA LYS A 27 1.79 -8.15 9.75
C LYS A 27 0.91 -8.33 8.51
N PHE A 28 0.88 -7.34 7.62
CA PHE A 28 0.17 -7.45 6.34
C PHE A 28 0.69 -8.57 5.46
N ILE A 29 2.01 -8.67 5.30
CA ILE A 29 2.65 -9.74 4.53
C ILE A 29 2.32 -11.10 5.15
N LEU A 30 2.52 -11.28 6.46
CA LEU A 30 2.28 -12.55 7.13
C LEU A 30 0.80 -12.98 7.08
N HIS A 31 -0.14 -12.04 7.15
CA HIS A 31 -1.58 -12.33 7.04
C HIS A 31 -1.97 -12.89 5.66
N ASN A 32 -1.25 -12.49 4.61
CA ASN A 32 -1.57 -12.79 3.22
C ASN A 32 -0.59 -13.79 2.57
N TRP A 33 0.43 -14.27 3.31
CA TRP A 33 1.57 -15.03 2.79
C TRP A 33 1.16 -16.27 2.00
N ASP A 34 0.22 -17.06 2.51
CA ASP A 34 -0.21 -18.31 1.86
C ASP A 34 -1.21 -18.11 0.71
N GLN A 35 -1.71 -16.88 0.51
CA GLN A 35 -2.77 -16.59 -0.45
C GLN A 35 -2.27 -15.91 -1.73
N HIS A 36 -1.04 -15.39 -1.71
CA HIS A 36 -0.51 -14.55 -2.78
C HIS A 36 0.95 -14.88 -3.11
N PRO A 37 1.35 -14.78 -4.40
CA PRO A 37 2.76 -14.82 -4.78
C PRO A 37 3.56 -13.74 -4.04
N GLU A 38 4.76 -14.09 -3.59
CA GLU A 38 5.61 -13.23 -2.75
C GLU A 38 5.89 -11.87 -3.39
N ASP A 39 6.25 -11.86 -4.68
CA ASP A 39 6.55 -10.67 -5.47
C ASP A 39 5.36 -9.70 -5.52
N GLN A 40 4.16 -10.23 -5.77
CA GLN A 40 2.93 -9.43 -5.79
C GLN A 40 2.55 -8.95 -4.40
N LEU A 41 2.72 -9.80 -3.39
CA LEU A 41 2.38 -9.50 -2.01
C LEU A 41 3.26 -8.38 -1.45
N VAL A 42 4.56 -8.41 -1.72
CA VAL A 42 5.49 -7.35 -1.32
C VAL A 42 5.06 -6.02 -1.96
N CYS A 43 4.76 -5.99 -3.26
CA CYS A 43 4.28 -4.77 -3.92
C CYS A 43 2.98 -4.23 -3.31
N LEU A 44 2.00 -5.10 -3.06
CA LEU A 44 0.71 -4.71 -2.47
C LEU A 44 0.87 -4.24 -1.01
N SER A 45 1.79 -4.84 -0.25
CA SER A 45 2.11 -4.41 1.11
C SER A 45 2.69 -3.00 1.15
N ASN A 46 3.48 -2.62 0.14
CA ASN A 46 4.01 -1.26 0.00
C ASN A 46 2.90 -0.26 -0.29
N VAL A 47 1.99 -0.60 -1.19
CA VAL A 47 0.82 0.23 -1.50
C VAL A 47 -0.02 0.45 -0.25
N TRP A 48 -0.32 -0.61 0.49
CA TRP A 48 -1.06 -0.54 1.73
C TRP A 48 -0.36 0.33 2.78
N ALA A 49 0.94 0.12 3.01
CA ALA A 49 1.71 0.92 3.96
C ALA A 49 1.76 2.40 3.56
N ASN A 50 1.90 2.70 2.26
CA ASN A 50 1.88 4.08 1.78
C ASN A 50 0.51 4.75 1.95
N MET A 51 -0.58 3.98 1.82
CA MET A 51 -1.93 4.49 2.09
C MET A 51 -2.12 4.81 3.58
N GLU A 52 -1.74 3.88 4.48
CA GLU A 52 -1.98 4.03 5.91
C GLU A 52 -1.00 5.00 6.60
N PHE A 53 0.26 5.06 6.15
CA PHE A 53 1.33 5.83 6.80
C PHE A 53 1.71 7.12 6.09
N LEU A 54 1.50 7.20 4.78
CA LEU A 54 1.88 8.38 3.98
C LEU A 54 0.68 9.09 3.34
N GLY A 55 -0.54 8.59 3.53
CA GLY A 55 -1.76 9.16 2.94
C GLY A 55 -1.79 9.11 1.41
N CYS A 56 -0.98 8.24 0.78
CA CYS A 56 -0.94 8.11 -0.67
C CYS A 56 -2.25 7.56 -1.22
N ARG A 57 -2.61 7.99 -2.44
CA ARG A 57 -3.81 7.53 -3.15
C ARG A 57 -3.44 6.78 -4.41
N TYR A 58 -4.20 5.74 -4.71
CA TYR A 58 -4.00 4.84 -5.84
C TYR A 58 -5.29 4.67 -6.64
N ASN A 59 -5.25 3.86 -7.70
CA ASN A 59 -6.47 3.51 -8.44
C ASN A 59 -7.49 2.87 -7.47
N PRO A 60 -8.78 3.27 -7.49
CA PRO A 60 -9.81 2.75 -6.59
C PRO A 60 -9.87 1.21 -6.54
N VAL A 61 -9.61 0.54 -7.67
CA VAL A 61 -9.60 -0.94 -7.73
C VAL A 61 -8.48 -1.51 -6.87
N VAL A 62 -7.29 -0.90 -6.90
CA VAL A 62 -6.13 -1.33 -6.11
C VAL A 62 -6.33 -0.96 -4.65
N GLU A 63 -6.81 0.26 -4.36
CA GLU A 63 -7.11 0.69 -2.99
C GLU A 63 -8.11 -0.24 -2.31
N GLN A 64 -9.19 -0.60 -3.02
CA GLN A 64 -10.19 -1.53 -2.50
C GLN A 64 -9.59 -2.92 -2.27
N ARG A 65 -8.78 -3.42 -3.21
CA ARG A 65 -8.13 -4.72 -3.10
C ARG A 65 -7.23 -4.81 -1.87
N VAL A 66 -6.38 -3.82 -1.62
CA VAL A 66 -5.48 -3.85 -0.45
C VAL A 66 -6.23 -3.65 0.87
N LYS A 67 -7.36 -2.92 0.87
CA LYS A 67 -8.24 -2.82 2.05
C LYS A 67 -8.90 -4.16 2.38
N GLU A 68 -9.31 -4.93 1.37
CA GLU A 68 -9.85 -6.28 1.56
C GLU A 68 -8.79 -7.24 2.10
N MET A 69 -7.56 -7.18 1.58
CA MET A 69 -6.43 -7.97 2.08
C MET A 69 -6.00 -7.58 3.50
N ALA A 70 -6.29 -6.35 3.91
CA ALA A 70 -6.05 -5.86 5.26
C ALA A 70 -7.17 -6.25 6.25
N ALA A 71 -8.30 -6.75 5.77
CA ALA A 71 -9.44 -7.07 6.61
C ALA A 71 -9.13 -8.29 7.49
N GLY A 72 -9.29 -8.14 8.81
CA GLY A 72 -9.00 -9.22 9.77
C GLY A 72 -7.51 -9.36 10.12
N MET A 73 -6.67 -8.40 9.72
CA MET A 73 -5.29 -8.35 10.20
C MET A 73 -5.21 -8.10 11.71
N PRO A 74 -4.13 -8.56 12.35
CA PRO A 74 -3.82 -8.21 13.74
C PRO A 74 -3.77 -6.70 13.95
N GLU A 75 -4.06 -6.26 15.17
CA GLU A 75 -3.95 -4.85 15.54
C GLU A 75 -2.51 -4.33 15.33
N PHE A 76 -2.42 -3.11 14.81
CA PHE A 76 -1.17 -2.40 14.57
C PHE A 76 -1.32 -0.95 15.02
N GLN A 77 -0.19 -0.33 15.35
CA GLN A 77 -0.20 1.07 15.76
C GLN A 77 -0.47 1.96 14.55
N LYS A 78 -1.63 2.63 14.59
CA LYS A 78 -2.01 3.57 13.55
C LYS A 78 -1.18 4.86 13.67
N PRO A 79 -0.64 5.39 12.56
CA PRO A 79 0.04 6.67 12.61
C PRO A 79 -0.96 7.78 12.94
N GLU A 80 -0.51 8.77 13.71
CA GLU A 80 -1.25 10.00 13.97
C GLU A 80 -1.17 10.91 12.74
N LEU A 81 -1.79 10.49 11.64
CA LEU A 81 -1.93 11.36 10.48
C LEU A 81 -3.01 12.40 10.74
N PRO A 82 -2.79 13.68 10.39
CA PRO A 82 -3.85 14.66 10.39
C PRO A 82 -4.96 14.14 9.47
N GLN A 83 -6.17 13.99 10.01
CA GLN A 83 -7.32 13.53 9.24
C GLN A 83 -7.56 14.51 8.09
N SER A 84 -7.09 14.16 6.89
CA SER A 84 -7.38 14.95 5.71
C SER A 84 -8.87 14.81 5.43
N THR A 85 -9.61 15.90 5.55
CA THR A 85 -11.06 16.00 5.29
C THR A 85 -11.42 15.84 3.81
N ALA A 86 -10.56 15.21 3.00
CA ALA A 86 -10.78 14.97 1.59
C ALA A 86 -11.58 13.67 1.36
N ASP A 87 -12.72 13.57 2.02
CA ASP A 87 -13.88 12.89 1.44
C ASP A 87 -14.47 13.88 0.43
N GLN A 88 -14.63 13.46 -0.83
CA GLN A 88 -15.14 14.23 -1.99
C GLN A 88 -14.12 15.03 -2.84
N ASP A 89 -13.32 14.34 -3.65
CA ASP A 89 -13.16 14.75 -5.06
C ASP A 89 -13.04 13.50 -5.93
N ASN A 90 -14.19 12.82 -6.09
CA ASN A 90 -14.40 11.86 -7.16
C ASN A 90 -15.33 12.49 -8.18
N ASN A 91 -14.83 13.40 -9.04
CA ASN A 91 -15.36 13.62 -10.39
C ASN A 91 -14.55 14.67 -11.20
N LYS A 92 -13.40 14.32 -11.76
CA LYS A 92 -12.94 14.86 -13.06
C LYS A 92 -11.71 14.13 -13.60
N ARG A 93 -11.92 12.92 -14.11
CA ARG A 93 -11.12 12.47 -15.26
C ARG A 93 -12.05 12.42 -16.46
N SER A 94 -12.37 13.62 -16.97
CA SER A 94 -13.02 13.79 -18.27
C SER A 94 -12.14 13.10 -19.30
N ARG A 95 -12.69 12.05 -19.89
CA ARG A 95 -12.21 11.47 -21.13
C ARG A 95 -12.51 12.50 -22.22
N ASP A 96 -11.55 13.35 -22.52
CA ASP A 96 -11.55 14.13 -23.75
C ASP A 96 -10.63 13.43 -24.75
N GLU A 97 -11.27 12.66 -25.63
CA GLU A 97 -10.70 12.24 -26.90
C GLU A 97 -10.57 13.47 -27.81
N GLY A 98 -9.37 13.71 -28.34
CA GLY A 98 -9.18 14.55 -29.53
C GLY A 98 -8.02 15.54 -29.43
N GLY A 99 -7.08 15.44 -30.35
CA GLY A 99 -6.24 16.58 -30.75
C GLY A 99 -4.75 16.33 -30.76
N ALA A 100 -4.22 16.09 -31.95
CA ALA A 100 -2.81 16.06 -32.30
C ALA A 100 -1.98 17.24 -31.75
N HIS A 101 -0.72 16.99 -31.38
CA HIS A 101 0.49 17.60 -31.97
C HIS A 101 1.71 17.40 -31.06
N GLY A 102 2.83 16.97 -31.66
CA GLY A 102 4.11 17.65 -31.39
C GLY A 102 5.09 16.99 -30.41
N LYS A 103 5.99 16.19 -31.00
CA LYS A 103 7.45 16.11 -30.80
C LYS A 103 8.03 15.96 -29.39
N ARG A 104 8.96 14.98 -29.28
CA ARG A 104 10.33 15.01 -28.71
C ARG A 104 10.45 15.75 -27.34
N TRP A 105 11.20 15.26 -26.35
CA TRP A 105 12.57 14.76 -26.38
C TRP A 105 12.69 13.51 -25.50
#